data_AF-A0A0M8SWA7-F1
#
_entry.id   AF-A0A0M8SWA7-F1
#
_cell.length_a   1.000
_cell.length_b   1.000
_cell.length_c   1.000
_cell.angle_alpha   90.00
_cell.angle_beta   90.00
_cell.angle_gamma   90.00
#
_symmetry.space_group_name_H-M   'P 1'
#
loop_
_entity.id
_entity.type
_entity.pdbx_description
1 polymer ?
#
loop_
_entity_poly.entity_id
_entity_poly.type
_entity_poly.pdbx_seq_one_letter_code
_entity_poly.pdbx_strand_id
1 'polypeptide(L)'
;MVSGHGADFWPRPGRIFAAARTHCFTELATAIDAAFGRWDLSHLHQFTLADGTEISPLEWWDDEAPEGTVDGAATLSRLKAGEKFAYVFDLGDYWAHLCTVAEQRIDPLKALGERPSSPAPYWGWGDLPDQYARRWDGDDGESPQPKRPAGELSDLPPILPGWGERPGR
;
A
#
# COMPACT_ATOMS: atom_id res chain seq x y z
N MET A 1 1.89 -3.18 -6.73
CA MET A 1 3.28 -2.77 -6.43
C MET A 1 4.23 -3.43 -7.42
N VAL A 2 5.26 -2.72 -7.84
CA VAL A 2 6.24 -3.14 -8.85
C VAL A 2 7.59 -3.42 -8.20
N SER A 3 8.06 -2.49 -7.37
CA SER A 3 9.38 -2.53 -6.73
C SER A 3 9.35 -1.79 -5.38
N GLY A 4 10.42 -1.94 -4.61
CA GLY A 4 10.68 -1.17 -3.40
C GLY A 4 11.74 -1.83 -2.53
N HIS A 5 12.44 -1.01 -1.74
CA HIS A 5 13.55 -1.42 -0.90
C HIS A 5 14.63 -2.23 -1.68
N GLY A 6 14.95 -1.75 -2.89
CA GLY A 6 15.97 -2.35 -3.78
C GLY A 6 15.56 -3.67 -4.47
N ALA A 7 14.30 -4.09 -4.37
CA ALA A 7 13.81 -5.32 -4.99
C ALA A 7 12.69 -5.08 -6.01
N ASP A 8 12.67 -5.87 -7.08
CA ASP A 8 11.54 -6.00 -8.01
C ASP A 8 10.65 -7.18 -7.59
N PHE A 9 9.33 -6.99 -7.62
CA PHE A 9 8.38 -8.01 -7.15
C PHE A 9 7.76 -8.82 -8.29
N TRP A 10 7.77 -10.14 -8.15
CA TRP A 10 7.05 -11.07 -9.01
C TRP A 10 6.61 -12.33 -8.24
N PRO A 11 5.33 -12.77 -8.33
CA PRO A 11 4.21 -12.04 -8.92
C PRO A 11 3.93 -10.74 -8.17
N ARG A 12 3.47 -9.71 -8.88
CA ARG A 12 3.22 -8.39 -8.29
C ARG A 12 2.01 -8.42 -7.35
N PRO A 13 2.14 -8.05 -6.07
CA PRO A 13 0.98 -7.88 -5.21
C PRO A 13 0.13 -6.71 -5.72
N GLY A 14 -1.18 -6.92 -5.70
CA GLY A 14 -2.14 -6.00 -6.30
C GLY A 14 -3.36 -5.79 -5.43
N ARG A 15 -4.00 -4.63 -5.62
CA ARG A 15 -5.20 -4.21 -4.91
C ARG A 15 -6.15 -3.57 -5.92
N ILE A 16 -7.44 -3.79 -5.74
CA ILE A 16 -8.48 -3.10 -6.50
C ILE A 16 -9.20 -2.16 -5.54
N PHE A 17 -9.27 -0.89 -5.94
CA PHE A 17 -9.88 0.18 -5.16
C PHE A 17 -11.20 0.65 -5.80
N ALA A 18 -12.16 0.98 -4.95
CA ALA A 18 -13.26 1.86 -5.30
C ALA A 18 -12.85 3.29 -4.95
N ALA A 19 -12.91 4.21 -5.91
CA ALA A 19 -12.61 5.61 -5.69
C ALA A 19 -13.58 6.50 -6.49
N ALA A 20 -14.06 7.57 -5.87
CA ALA A 20 -14.88 8.57 -6.55
C ALA A 20 -13.98 9.64 -7.18
N ARG A 21 -14.46 10.28 -8.25
CA ARG A 21 -13.76 11.41 -8.90
C ARG A 21 -13.62 12.64 -7.99
N THR A 22 -14.42 12.70 -6.92
CA THR A 22 -14.40 13.77 -5.93
C THR A 22 -13.36 13.55 -4.82
N HIS A 23 -12.84 12.34 -4.67
CA HIS A 23 -11.71 12.08 -3.77
C HIS A 23 -10.45 12.80 -4.29
N CYS A 24 -9.47 13.02 -3.44
CA CYS A 24 -8.18 13.61 -3.80
C CYS A 24 -7.04 12.58 -3.90
N PHE A 25 -5.88 13.03 -4.39
CA PHE A 25 -4.69 12.20 -4.50
C PHE A 25 -4.09 11.86 -3.13
N THR A 26 -4.15 12.76 -2.14
CA THR A 26 -3.72 12.46 -0.77
C THR A 26 -4.55 11.33 -0.15
N GLU A 27 -5.88 11.34 -0.32
CA GLU A 27 -6.75 10.26 0.14
C GLU A 27 -6.43 8.93 -0.57
N LEU A 28 -6.08 8.99 -1.86
CA LEU A 28 -5.66 7.80 -2.61
C LEU A 28 -4.31 7.26 -2.13
N ALA A 29 -3.34 8.13 -1.85
CA ALA A 29 -2.04 7.75 -1.29
C ALA A 29 -2.23 7.01 0.04
N THR A 30 -2.95 7.62 0.99
CA THR A 30 -3.25 7.01 2.29
C THR A 30 -3.91 5.64 2.14
N ALA A 31 -4.87 5.50 1.21
CA ALA A 31 -5.54 4.23 0.96
C ALA A 31 -4.60 3.18 0.35
N ILE A 32 -3.70 3.57 -0.56
CA ILE A 32 -2.69 2.67 -1.12
C ILE A 32 -1.73 2.22 -0.03
N ASP A 33 -1.18 3.15 0.74
CA ASP A 33 -0.23 2.90 1.81
C ASP A 33 -0.79 1.91 2.84
N ALA A 34 -2.02 2.16 3.32
CA ALA A 34 -2.71 1.25 4.23
C ALA A 34 -2.93 -0.14 3.61
N ALA A 35 -3.37 -0.21 2.34
CA ALA A 35 -3.63 -1.49 1.67
C ALA A 35 -2.37 -2.32 1.38
N PHE A 36 -1.19 -1.69 1.39
CA PHE A 36 0.12 -2.30 1.23
C PHE A 36 0.91 -2.39 2.55
N GLY A 37 0.26 -2.14 3.70
CA GLY A 37 0.87 -2.33 5.01
C GLY A 37 2.02 -1.35 5.28
N ARG A 38 1.81 -0.07 4.98
CA ARG A 38 2.68 1.03 5.43
C ARG A 38 2.05 1.64 6.69
N TRP A 39 2.88 1.95 7.69
CA TRP A 39 2.43 2.48 8.98
C TRP A 39 3.20 3.72 9.42
N ASP A 40 4.47 3.86 9.04
CA ASP A 40 5.20 5.10 9.21
C ASP A 40 5.00 5.92 7.94
N LEU A 41 4.08 6.89 7.99
CA LEU A 41 3.65 7.64 6.81
C LEU A 41 4.40 8.97 6.62
N SER A 42 5.37 9.27 7.49
CA SER A 42 6.12 10.54 7.48
C SER A 42 7.22 10.57 6.41
N HIS A 43 6.89 10.13 5.19
CA HIS A 43 7.81 10.07 4.06
C HIS A 43 7.22 10.79 2.86
N LEU A 44 8.07 11.51 2.11
CA LEU A 44 7.65 12.10 0.84
C LEU A 44 7.15 10.99 -0.10
N HIS A 45 6.07 11.28 -0.80
CA HIS A 45 5.45 10.38 -1.76
C HIS A 45 4.90 11.18 -2.93
N GLN A 46 4.81 10.55 -4.10
CA GLN A 46 4.46 11.26 -5.33
C GLN A 46 3.67 10.37 -6.29
N PHE A 47 2.70 10.96 -6.98
CA PHE A 47 2.12 10.40 -8.20
C PHE A 47 2.75 11.04 -9.43
N THR A 48 2.93 10.24 -10.48
CA THR A 48 3.31 10.73 -11.82
C THR A 48 2.27 10.27 -12.83
N LEU A 49 1.57 11.23 -13.44
CA LEU A 49 0.53 10.96 -14.44
C LEU A 49 1.12 10.64 -15.81
N ALA A 50 0.28 10.16 -16.73
CA ALA A 50 0.71 9.78 -18.08
C ALA A 50 1.27 10.94 -18.91
N ASP A 51 0.87 12.18 -18.60
CA ASP A 51 1.39 13.40 -19.25
C ASP A 51 2.63 13.98 -18.56
N GLY A 52 3.16 13.30 -17.54
CA GLY A 52 4.31 13.75 -16.76
C GLY A 52 3.96 14.69 -15.61
N THR A 53 2.68 15.03 -15.39
CA THR A 53 2.27 15.81 -14.22
C THR A 53 2.64 15.07 -12.93
N GLU A 54 3.39 15.74 -12.06
CA GLU A 54 3.72 15.28 -10.72
C GLU A 54 2.70 15.81 -9.71
N ILE A 55 2.28 14.95 -8.79
CA ILE A 55 1.32 15.30 -7.74
C ILE A 55 1.86 14.81 -6.40
N SER A 56 1.99 15.72 -5.43
CA SER A 56 2.49 15.44 -4.09
C SER A 56 1.85 16.41 -3.08
N PRO A 57 1.73 16.05 -1.78
CA PRO A 57 1.31 17.01 -0.77
C PRO A 57 2.36 18.12 -0.65
N LEU A 58 2.05 19.36 -1.08
CA LEU A 58 3.05 20.43 -1.14
C LEU A 58 3.51 20.88 0.26
N GLU A 59 2.63 20.73 1.26
CA GLU A 59 2.94 21.04 2.65
C GLU A 59 4.13 20.25 3.23
N TRP A 60 4.55 19.13 2.60
CA TRP A 60 5.65 18.31 3.11
C TRP A 60 7.01 18.66 2.50
N TRP A 61 7.03 19.57 1.53
CA TRP A 61 8.25 19.93 0.81
C TRP A 61 8.96 21.16 1.38
N ASP A 62 8.45 21.80 2.44
CA ASP A 62 9.04 23.02 3.02
C ASP A 62 9.36 24.11 1.96
N ASP A 63 8.44 24.32 1.01
CA ASP A 63 8.58 25.19 -0.17
C ASP A 63 9.65 24.79 -1.21
N GLU A 64 10.23 23.60 -1.09
CA GLU A 64 11.24 23.03 -2.02
C GLU A 64 10.64 22.03 -3.03
N ALA A 65 9.32 22.04 -3.22
CA ALA A 65 8.67 21.16 -4.19
C ALA A 65 9.17 21.45 -5.62
N PRO A 66 9.32 20.42 -6.48
CA PRO A 66 9.68 20.62 -7.89
C PRO A 66 8.70 21.59 -8.59
N GLU A 67 9.22 22.45 -9.45
CA GLU A 67 8.41 23.41 -10.19
C GLU A 67 7.33 22.70 -11.01
N GLY A 68 6.07 23.14 -10.86
CA GLY A 68 4.93 22.55 -11.56
C GLY A 68 4.29 21.36 -10.86
N THR A 69 4.80 20.94 -9.69
CA THR A 69 4.14 19.93 -8.84
C THR A 69 2.75 20.42 -8.44
N VAL A 70 1.75 19.57 -8.65
CA VAL A 70 0.38 19.83 -8.26
C VAL A 70 0.15 19.31 -6.84
N ASP A 71 -0.61 20.06 -6.04
CA ASP A 71 -0.92 19.64 -4.68
C ASP A 71 -1.78 18.37 -4.62
N GLY A 72 -1.48 17.53 -3.63
CA GLY A 72 -2.20 16.28 -3.35
C GLY A 72 -3.71 16.44 -3.09
N ALA A 73 -4.18 17.63 -2.71
CA ALA A 73 -5.60 17.96 -2.60
C ALA A 73 -6.32 18.03 -3.95
N ALA A 74 -5.60 18.00 -5.08
CA ALA A 74 -6.22 17.87 -6.40
C ALA A 74 -7.10 16.61 -6.47
N THR A 75 -8.23 16.73 -7.17
CA THR A 75 -9.21 15.63 -7.24
C THR A 75 -8.83 14.58 -8.28
N LEU A 76 -9.24 13.33 -8.03
CA LEU A 76 -9.08 12.19 -8.95
C LEU A 76 -9.87 12.38 -10.27
N SER A 77 -10.69 13.43 -10.39
CA SER A 77 -11.35 13.81 -11.64
C SER A 77 -10.36 14.12 -12.77
N ARG A 78 -9.10 14.41 -12.44
CA ARG A 78 -7.99 14.57 -13.40
C ARG A 78 -7.72 13.29 -14.20
N LEU A 79 -7.97 12.13 -13.61
CA LEU A 79 -7.70 10.84 -14.24
C LEU A 79 -8.81 10.46 -15.25
N LYS A 80 -8.40 9.83 -16.34
CA LYS A 80 -9.26 9.29 -17.39
C LYS A 80 -9.42 7.77 -17.23
N ALA A 81 -10.52 7.24 -17.76
CA ALA A 81 -10.70 5.78 -17.86
C ALA A 81 -9.57 5.17 -18.69
N GLY A 82 -9.06 4.02 -18.26
CA GLY A 82 -7.94 3.33 -18.91
C GLY A 82 -6.56 3.94 -18.65
N GLU A 83 -6.49 5.12 -18.02
CA GLU A 83 -5.23 5.81 -17.77
C GLU A 83 -4.33 5.02 -16.81
N LYS A 84 -3.03 4.98 -17.13
CA LYS A 84 -1.99 4.43 -16.27
C LYS A 84 -1.18 5.57 -15.68
N PHE A 85 -0.85 5.45 -14.41
CA PHE A 85 -0.04 6.41 -13.68
C PHE A 85 0.78 5.67 -12.62
N ALA A 86 1.86 6.29 -12.16
CA ALA A 86 2.69 5.75 -11.10
C ALA A 86 2.34 6.41 -9.76
N TYR A 87 2.54 5.68 -8.68
CA TYR A 87 2.59 6.19 -7.31
C TYR A 87 3.84 5.63 -6.64
N VAL A 88 4.62 6.48 -5.98
CA VAL A 88 5.78 6.10 -5.18
C VAL A 88 5.56 6.55 -3.75
N PHE A 89 5.51 5.59 -2.83
CA PHE A 89 5.58 5.86 -1.40
C PHE A 89 7.03 5.78 -0.94
N ASP A 90 7.43 6.71 -0.07
CA ASP A 90 8.80 6.87 0.42
C ASP A 90 9.80 7.06 -0.73
N LEU A 91 10.14 8.31 -1.04
CA LEU A 91 11.10 8.60 -2.10
C LEU A 91 12.53 8.08 -1.81
N GLY A 92 12.83 7.69 -0.57
CA GLY A 92 14.07 7.01 -0.20
C GLY A 92 14.05 5.52 -0.54
N ASP A 93 13.08 4.79 0.01
CA ASP A 93 12.97 3.33 -0.18
C ASP A 93 12.27 2.92 -1.49
N TYR A 94 11.62 3.88 -2.15
CA TYR A 94 11.09 3.79 -3.51
C TYR A 94 10.05 2.68 -3.71
N TRP A 95 9.02 2.65 -2.87
CA TRP A 95 7.90 1.72 -3.00
C TRP A 95 7.01 2.12 -4.18
N ALA A 96 7.29 1.57 -5.36
CA ALA A 96 6.65 1.96 -6.60
C ALA A 96 5.41 1.12 -6.93
N HIS A 97 4.34 1.78 -7.35
CA HIS A 97 3.07 1.20 -7.75
C HIS A 97 2.73 1.65 -9.17
N LEU A 98 2.44 0.69 -10.04
CA LEU A 98 1.74 0.98 -11.29
C LEU A 98 0.24 0.92 -11.02
N CYS A 99 -0.43 2.05 -11.24
CA CYS A 99 -1.87 2.20 -11.11
C CYS A 99 -2.52 2.20 -12.49
N THR A 100 -3.75 1.71 -12.57
CA THR A 100 -4.56 1.77 -13.78
C THR A 100 -6.00 2.10 -13.40
N VAL A 101 -6.55 3.15 -14.00
CA VAL A 101 -7.96 3.47 -13.85
C VAL A 101 -8.77 2.47 -14.67
N ALA A 102 -9.70 1.79 -14.02
CA ALA A 102 -10.58 0.85 -14.70
C ALA A 102 -11.38 1.56 -15.81
N GLU A 103 -11.56 0.89 -16.94
CA GLU A 103 -12.38 1.37 -18.07
C GLU A 103 -13.85 1.57 -17.66
N GLN A 104 -14.32 0.70 -16.77
CA GLN A 104 -15.71 0.67 -16.33
C GLN A 104 -15.83 1.20 -14.90
N ARG A 105 -16.85 2.02 -14.68
CA ARG A 105 -17.26 2.44 -13.34
C ARG A 105 -18.06 1.32 -12.69
N ILE A 106 -17.88 1.19 -11.39
CA ILE A 106 -18.70 0.32 -10.55
C ILE A 106 -19.85 1.12 -9.92
N ASP A 107 -20.95 0.44 -9.59
CA ASP A 107 -21.88 0.93 -8.58
C ASP A 107 -21.34 0.51 -7.21
N PRO A 108 -20.92 1.45 -6.35
CA PRO A 108 -20.32 1.13 -5.06
C PRO A 108 -21.30 0.40 -4.13
N LEU A 109 -22.60 0.68 -4.18
CA LEU A 109 -23.58 -0.04 -3.35
C LEU A 109 -23.72 -1.50 -3.79
N LYS A 110 -23.60 -1.78 -5.08
CA LYS A 110 -23.64 -3.14 -5.60
C LYS A 110 -22.34 -3.91 -5.34
N ALA A 111 -21.20 -3.24 -5.49
CA ALA A 111 -19.89 -3.89 -5.40
C ALA A 111 -19.36 -4.01 -3.96
N LEU A 112 -19.60 -3.01 -3.12
CA LEU A 112 -19.08 -2.91 -1.75
C LEU A 112 -20.19 -2.98 -0.70
N GLY A 113 -21.45 -2.78 -1.06
CA GLY A 113 -22.56 -2.67 -0.10
C GLY A 113 -22.71 -1.28 0.52
N GLU A 114 -21.75 -0.37 0.28
CA GLU A 114 -21.73 0.98 0.81
C GLU A 114 -21.10 1.98 -0.17
N ARG A 115 -21.24 3.28 0.12
CA ARG A 115 -20.50 4.34 -0.59
C ARG A 115 -19.33 4.77 0.29
N PRO A 116 -18.10 4.33 -0.02
CA PRO A 116 -16.97 4.68 0.84
C PRO A 116 -16.71 6.19 0.77
N SER A 117 -16.38 6.79 1.92
CA SER A 117 -16.09 8.23 2.05
C SER A 117 -14.69 8.61 1.54
N SER A 118 -13.83 7.62 1.32
CA SER A 118 -12.47 7.74 0.79
C SER A 118 -12.19 6.58 -0.16
N PRO A 119 -11.10 6.58 -0.94
CA PRO A 119 -10.70 5.42 -1.72
C PRO A 119 -10.57 4.17 -0.83
N ALA A 120 -11.20 3.07 -1.22
CA ALA A 120 -11.28 1.86 -0.39
C ALA A 120 -10.88 0.62 -1.18
N PRO A 121 -9.91 -0.19 -0.71
CA PRO A 121 -9.61 -1.48 -1.33
C PRO A 121 -10.74 -2.47 -1.03
N TYR A 122 -11.20 -3.21 -2.05
CA TYR A 122 -12.22 -4.24 -1.89
C TYR A 122 -11.80 -5.61 -2.44
N TRP A 123 -10.62 -5.70 -3.06
CA TRP A 123 -10.03 -6.95 -3.51
C TRP A 123 -8.50 -6.85 -3.55
N GLY A 124 -7.79 -7.97 -3.42
CA GLY A 124 -6.34 -7.97 -3.44
C GLY A 124 -5.71 -9.36 -3.50
N TRP A 125 -4.43 -9.39 -3.83
CA TRP A 125 -3.62 -10.61 -3.91
C TRP A 125 -2.12 -10.33 -3.69
N GLY A 126 -1.36 -11.40 -3.50
CA GLY A 126 0.11 -11.38 -3.37
C GLY A 126 0.59 -11.01 -1.97
N ASP A 127 1.84 -11.41 -1.69
CA ASP A 127 2.50 -11.17 -0.41
C ASP A 127 2.91 -9.70 -0.27
N LEU A 128 2.74 -9.16 0.93
CA LEU A 128 3.13 -7.79 1.26
C LEU A 128 4.49 -7.80 1.97
N PRO A 129 5.54 -7.20 1.38
CA PRO A 129 6.79 -6.96 2.08
C PRO A 129 6.59 -5.93 3.21
N ASP A 130 7.24 -6.18 4.35
CA ASP A 130 7.38 -5.21 5.44
C ASP A 130 7.99 -3.90 4.92
N GLN A 131 7.52 -2.76 5.44
CA GLN A 131 7.95 -1.43 5.01
C GLN A 131 9.47 -1.22 5.10
N TYR A 132 10.15 -1.87 6.05
CA TYR A 132 11.60 -1.78 6.24
C TYR A 132 12.29 -3.13 6.06
N ALA A 133 11.65 -4.04 5.30
CA ALA A 133 12.14 -5.39 5.04
C ALA A 133 12.42 -6.24 6.30
N ARG A 134 11.78 -5.95 7.44
CA ARG A 134 11.95 -6.73 8.68
C ARG A 134 11.35 -8.13 8.53
N ARG A 135 12.06 -9.12 9.05
CA ARG A 135 11.71 -10.55 8.98
C ARG A 135 10.97 -11.04 10.23
N TRP A 136 11.17 -10.39 11.38
CA TRP A 136 10.47 -10.63 12.65
C TRP A 136 10.60 -9.40 13.57
N ASP A 137 9.98 -9.45 14.74
CA ASP A 137 10.08 -8.38 15.74
C ASP A 137 11.48 -8.29 16.37
N GLY A 138 12.11 -7.11 16.29
CA GLY A 138 13.50 -6.91 16.70
C GLY A 138 14.53 -7.41 15.68
N ASP A 139 14.14 -7.62 14.42
CA ASP A 139 15.09 -7.86 13.34
C ASP A 139 16.04 -6.66 13.16
N ASP A 140 17.34 -6.91 13.31
CA ASP A 140 18.43 -5.94 13.16
C ASP A 140 19.09 -6.00 11.77
N GLY A 141 18.61 -6.88 10.89
CA GLY A 141 19.15 -7.11 9.55
C GLY A 141 20.38 -8.02 9.50
N GLU A 142 21.01 -8.34 10.64
CA GLU A 142 22.26 -9.11 10.69
C GLU A 142 22.05 -10.48 11.36
N SER A 143 21.22 -10.53 12.38
CA SER A 143 20.96 -11.72 13.18
C SER A 143 20.23 -12.80 12.35
N PRO A 144 20.41 -14.09 12.69
CA PRO A 144 19.62 -15.15 12.09
C PRO A 144 18.19 -15.15 12.63
N GLN A 145 17.22 -15.45 11.76
CA GLN A 145 15.81 -15.57 12.15
C GLN A 145 15.63 -16.61 13.28
N PRO A 146 14.82 -16.32 14.31
CA PRO A 146 14.48 -17.27 15.35
C PRO A 146 13.96 -18.59 14.79
N LYS A 147 14.36 -19.71 15.39
CA LYS A 147 13.90 -21.04 14.99
C LYS A 147 12.43 -21.23 15.37
N ARG A 148 11.68 -21.86 14.47
CA ARG A 148 10.32 -22.30 14.78
C ARG A 148 10.32 -23.27 15.97
N PRO A 149 9.42 -23.12 16.95
CA PRO A 149 9.25 -24.08 18.04
C PRO A 149 8.94 -25.49 17.52
N ALA A 150 9.44 -26.52 18.21
CA ALA A 150 9.30 -27.92 17.79
C ALA A 150 7.83 -28.42 17.78
N GLY A 151 6.95 -27.83 18.60
CA GLY A 151 5.56 -28.23 18.78
C GLY A 151 4.54 -27.46 17.92
N GLU A 152 4.92 -27.03 16.71
CA GLU A 152 4.15 -26.18 15.79
C GLU A 152 3.71 -24.82 16.37
N LEU A 153 2.71 -24.84 17.25
CA LEU A 153 2.04 -23.70 17.89
C LEU A 153 2.05 -23.84 19.42
N SER A 154 3.00 -24.62 19.94
CA SER A 154 3.14 -24.92 21.37
C SER A 154 3.55 -23.71 22.21
N ASP A 155 4.14 -22.70 21.58
CA ASP A 155 4.52 -21.41 22.16
C ASP A 155 3.31 -20.47 22.36
N LEU A 156 2.18 -20.76 21.72
CA LEU A 156 0.96 -19.97 21.86
C LEU A 156 0.12 -20.44 23.05
N PRO A 157 -0.65 -19.54 23.71
CA PRO A 157 -1.60 -19.95 24.74
C PRO A 157 -2.72 -20.83 24.14
N PRO A 158 -3.31 -21.79 24.86
CA PRO A 158 -4.32 -22.72 24.33
C PRO A 158 -5.72 -22.06 24.16
N ILE A 159 -5.79 -20.94 23.46
CA ILE A 159 -7.02 -20.18 23.20
C ILE A 159 -7.81 -20.81 22.04
N LEU A 160 -7.10 -21.27 21.01
CA LEU A 160 -7.70 -21.94 19.85
C LEU A 160 -7.28 -23.42 19.80
N PRO A 161 -8.12 -24.30 19.23
CA PRO A 161 -7.76 -25.69 19.03
C PRO A 161 -6.42 -25.84 18.31
N GLY A 162 -5.51 -26.61 18.91
CA GLY A 162 -4.18 -26.88 18.37
C GLY A 162 -3.07 -25.91 18.81
N TRP A 163 -3.40 -24.83 19.55
CA TRP A 163 -2.43 -23.97 20.24
C TRP A 163 -2.07 -24.57 21.62
N GLY A 164 -0.88 -24.23 22.12
CA GLY A 164 -0.35 -24.72 23.40
C GLY A 164 0.23 -26.13 23.33
N GLU A 165 0.77 -26.60 24.44
CA GLU A 165 1.35 -27.94 24.52
C GLU A 165 0.28 -29.00 24.23
N ARG A 166 0.54 -29.86 23.24
CA ARG A 166 -0.31 -31.01 22.97
C ARG A 166 0.01 -32.10 23.99
N PRO A 167 -0.99 -32.70 24.67
CA PRO A 167 -0.75 -33.88 25.48
C PRO A 167 -0.08 -34.94 24.61
N GLY A 168 1.05 -35.49 25.08
CA GLY A 168 1.77 -36.54 24.37
C GLY A 168 0.83 -37.69 24.00
N ARG A 169 0.90 -38.15 22.74
CA ARG A 169 0.26 -39.39 22.31
C ARG A 169 0.96 -40.59 22.92
#